data_AF-A0A966KFE6-F1
#
_entry.id   AF-A0A966KFE6-F1
#
_cell.length_a   1.000
_cell.length_b   1.000
_cell.length_c   1.000
_cell.angle_alpha   90.00
_cell.angle_beta   90.00
_cell.angle_gamma   90.00
#
_symmetry.space_group_name_H-M   'P 1'
#
loop_
_entity.id
_entity.type
_entity.pdbx_description
1 polymer ?
#
loop_
_entity_poly.entity_id
_entity_poly.type
_entity_poly.pdbx_seq_one_letter_code
_entity_poly.pdbx_strand_id
1 'polypeptide(L)'
;MHALHTTSIRSLPLVSRGKVRDVYAIDQDRLLMITSDRISAFDVVMQEAIPEKGMVLNQMSNFWFSHLAHVIPNHLTGIDPSTVVDPTEI
;
A
#
# COMPACT_ATOMS: atom_id res chain seq x y z
N MET A 1 12.40 -7.61 -13.13
CA MET A 1 11.67 -6.47 -12.54
C MET A 1 12.36 -6.11 -11.23
N HIS A 2 12.48 -4.82 -10.89
CA HIS A 2 13.10 -4.40 -9.62
C HIS A 2 12.05 -4.42 -8.50
N ALA A 3 12.42 -4.91 -7.31
CA ALA A 3 11.53 -4.95 -6.17
C ALA A 3 11.28 -3.54 -5.61
N LEU A 4 10.03 -3.24 -5.25
CA LEU A 4 9.68 -1.99 -4.58
C LEU A 4 10.02 -2.10 -3.08
N HIS A 5 11.19 -1.58 -2.69
CA HIS A 5 11.58 -1.55 -1.28
C HIS A 5 10.84 -0.45 -0.51
N THR A 6 10.87 0.79 -0.97
CA THR A 6 10.24 1.95 -0.30
C THR A 6 9.70 2.91 -1.35
N THR A 7 8.62 3.62 -1.03
CA THR A 7 8.06 4.66 -1.90
C THR A 7 8.70 6.02 -1.61
N SER A 8 8.69 6.90 -2.63
CA SER A 8 9.27 8.24 -2.57
C SER A 8 8.29 9.33 -3.02
N ILE A 9 7.02 9.19 -2.68
CA ILE A 9 5.96 10.19 -2.95
C ILE A 9 6.22 11.41 -2.07
N ARG A 10 6.25 12.60 -2.69
CA ARG A 10 6.51 13.90 -2.04
C ARG A 10 5.27 14.78 -2.02
N SER A 11 4.31 14.53 -2.92
CA SER A 11 3.04 15.26 -2.98
C SER A 11 2.13 15.04 -1.76
N LEU A 12 2.36 13.98 -0.98
CA LEU A 12 1.61 13.65 0.22
C LEU A 12 2.50 13.53 1.47
N PRO A 13 2.02 13.95 2.65
CA PRO A 13 2.73 13.71 3.91
C PRO A 13 2.87 12.21 4.22
N LEU A 14 4.10 11.74 4.40
CA LEU A 14 4.35 10.39 4.90
C LEU A 14 3.94 10.32 6.38
N VAL A 15 2.97 9.46 6.69
CA VAL A 15 2.47 9.24 8.06
C VAL A 15 3.32 8.19 8.77
N SER A 16 3.57 7.06 8.10
CA SER A 16 4.36 5.98 8.68
C SER A 16 4.92 5.03 7.63
N ARG A 17 6.00 4.36 7.99
CA ARG A 17 6.58 3.23 7.25
C ARG A 17 6.60 2.02 8.16
N GLY A 18 5.67 1.09 7.92
CA GLY A 18 5.62 -0.18 8.61
C GLY A 18 6.60 -1.20 8.02
N LYS A 19 6.53 -2.44 8.49
CA LYS A 19 7.36 -3.55 7.96
C LYS A 19 7.15 -3.74 6.45
N VAL A 20 5.90 -3.64 5.98
CA VAL A 20 5.53 -3.97 4.59
C VAL A 20 4.72 -2.89 3.85
N ARG A 21 4.21 -1.86 4.54
CA ARG A 21 3.44 -0.77 3.92
C ARG A 21 4.05 0.59 4.23
N ASP A 22 3.98 1.47 3.23
CA ASP A 22 4.21 2.90 3.40
C ASP A 22 2.82 3.57 3.37
N VAL A 23 2.56 4.49 4.32
CA VAL A 23 1.25 5.11 4.52
C VAL A 23 1.39 6.62 4.43
N TYR A 24 0.59 7.22 3.56
CA TYR A 24 0.55 8.67 3.33
C TYR A 24 -0.83 9.23 3.69
N ALA A 25 -0.87 10.46 4.19
CA ALA A 25 -2.12 11.18 4.45
C ALA A 25 -2.57 11.85 3.15
N ILE A 26 -3.82 11.60 2.74
CA ILE A 26 -4.46 12.36 1.66
C ILE A 26 -5.07 13.63 2.27
N ASP A 27 -5.77 13.47 3.40
CA ASP A 27 -6.39 14.54 4.20
C ASP A 27 -6.65 14.04 5.64
N GLN A 28 -7.65 14.59 6.34
CA GLN A 28 -7.95 14.28 7.73
C GLN A 28 -8.54 12.88 7.95
N ASP A 29 -9.22 12.31 6.96
CA ASP A 29 -9.98 11.06 7.09
C ASP A 29 -9.57 9.98 6.07
N ARG A 30 -8.71 10.30 5.11
CA ARG A 30 -8.26 9.35 4.06
C ARG A 30 -6.75 9.15 4.05
N LEU A 31 -6.37 7.89 3.85
CA LEU A 31 -4.99 7.44 3.75
C LEU A 31 -4.74 6.78 2.40
N LEU A 32 -3.56 7.02 1.82
CA LEU A 32 -2.99 6.21 0.75
C LEU A 32 -2.09 5.14 1.37
N MET A 33 -2.44 3.87 1.19
CA MET A 33 -1.67 2.73 1.70
C MET A 33 -1.00 1.99 0.54
N ILE A 34 0.34 2.02 0.49
CA ILE A 34 1.11 1.35 -0.57
C ILE A 34 1.78 0.11 0.01
N THR A 35 1.48 -1.05 -0.57
CA THR A 35 2.10 -2.32 -0.16
C THR A 35 3.39 -2.54 -0.94
N SER A 36 4.52 -2.55 -0.22
CA SER A 36 5.86 -2.79 -0.77
C SER A 36 6.16 -4.28 -0.95
N ASP A 37 7.28 -4.57 -1.60
CA ASP A 37 7.83 -5.91 -1.79
C ASP A 37 8.65 -6.41 -0.59
N ARG A 38 8.84 -5.56 0.44
CA ARG A 38 9.48 -5.95 1.69
C ARG A 38 8.75 -7.12 2.34
N ILE A 39 9.51 -8.00 2.97
CA ILE A 39 9.01 -9.12 3.77
C ILE A 39 9.67 -9.09 5.15
N SER A 40 8.96 -9.55 6.17
CA SER A 40 9.49 -9.69 7.51
C SER A 40 9.22 -11.08 8.07
N ALA A 41 10.17 -11.63 8.81
CA ALA A 41 10.00 -12.83 9.63
C ALA A 41 10.74 -12.61 10.96
N PHE A 42 10.23 -13.22 12.03
CA PHE A 42 10.80 -13.07 13.38
C PHE A 42 11.00 -11.59 13.79
N ASP A 43 10.00 -10.75 13.49
CA ASP A 43 10.00 -9.31 13.72
C ASP A 43 11.07 -8.47 12.99
N VAL A 44 11.88 -9.06 12.12
CA VAL A 44 12.91 -8.37 11.34
C VAL A 44 12.50 -8.26 9.87
N VAL A 45 12.68 -7.07 9.28
CA VAL A 45 12.52 -6.86 7.84
C VAL A 45 13.77 -7.39 7.13
N MET A 46 13.56 -8.25 6.12
CA MET A 46 14.66 -8.86 5.36
C MET A 46 15.34 -7.84 4.43
N GLN A 47 16.63 -8.07 4.14
CA GLN A 47 17.39 -7.23 3.20
C GLN A 47 16.90 -7.43 1.75
N GLU A 48 16.71 -8.68 1.35
CA GLU A 48 16.18 -9.04 0.04
C GLU A 48 14.65 -8.94 0.04
N ALA A 49 14.09 -8.29 -0.96
CA ALA A 49 12.64 -8.18 -1.15
C ALA A 49 12.15 -9.28 -2.09
N ILE A 50 10.84 -9.52 -2.11
CA ILE A 50 10.23 -10.45 -3.06
C ILE A 50 9.55 -9.61 -4.14
N PRO A 51 10.12 -9.52 -5.37
CA PRO A 51 9.51 -8.74 -6.45
C PRO A 51 8.04 -9.10 -6.65
N GLU A 52 7.19 -8.09 -6.89
CA GLU A 52 5.76 -8.22 -7.16
C GLU A 52 4.90 -8.72 -5.98
N LYS A 53 5.50 -9.04 -4.83
CA LYS A 53 4.75 -9.44 -3.62
C LYS A 53 3.72 -8.40 -3.23
N GLY A 54 4.09 -7.11 -3.27
CA GLY A 54 3.17 -6.01 -2.95
C GLY A 54 1.94 -6.00 -3.84
N MET A 55 2.13 -6.24 -5.15
CA MET A 55 1.04 -6.31 -6.13
C MET A 55 0.09 -7.47 -5.85
N VAL A 56 0.64 -8.67 -5.65
CA VAL A 56 -0.16 -9.88 -5.38
C VAL A 56 -0.97 -9.73 -4.09
N LEU A 57 -0.36 -9.20 -3.02
CA LEU A 57 -1.05 -8.98 -1.76
C LEU A 57 -2.15 -7.92 -1.86
N ASN A 58 -1.95 -6.89 -2.68
CA ASN A 58 -2.97 -5.86 -2.91
C ASN A 58 -4.17 -6.45 -3.67
N GLN A 59 -3.92 -7.24 -4.73
CA GLN A 59 -4.96 -7.93 -5.48
C GLN A 59 -5.75 -8.92 -4.59
N MET A 60 -5.05 -9.70 -3.78
CA MET A 60 -5.70 -10.62 -2.83
C MET A 60 -6.56 -9.87 -1.80
N SER A 61 -6.08 -8.73 -1.29
CA SER A 61 -6.87 -7.90 -0.37
C SER A 61 -8.14 -7.36 -1.06
N ASN A 62 -8.02 -6.84 -2.27
CA ASN A 62 -9.17 -6.35 -3.05
C ASN A 62 -10.20 -7.44 -3.33
N PHE A 63 -9.76 -8.66 -3.64
CA PHE A 63 -10.64 -9.82 -3.78
C PHE A 63 -11.45 -10.06 -2.50
N TRP A 64 -10.79 -10.14 -1.35
CA TRP A 64 -11.48 -10.40 -0.08
C TRP A 64 -12.40 -9.26 0.35
N PHE A 65 -12.00 -7.99 0.13
CA PHE A 65 -12.86 -6.84 0.40
C PHE A 65 -14.14 -6.88 -0.44
N SER A 66 -14.03 -7.25 -1.73
CA SER A 66 -15.19 -7.42 -2.59
C SER A 66 -16.05 -8.62 -2.16
N HIS A 67 -15.43 -9.77 -1.91
CA HIS A 67 -16.13 -11.00 -1.56
C HIS A 67 -16.93 -10.87 -0.26
N LEU A 68 -16.37 -10.17 0.74
CA LEU A 68 -16.97 -10.01 2.07
C LEU A 68 -17.72 -8.68 2.26
N ALA A 69 -17.90 -7.89 1.21
CA ALA A 69 -18.59 -6.59 1.29
C ALA A 69 -20.02 -6.69 1.83
N HIS A 70 -20.68 -7.84 1.63
CA HIS A 70 -22.02 -8.12 2.13
C HIS A 70 -22.05 -8.55 3.62
N VAL A 71 -20.89 -8.87 4.20
CA VAL A 71 -20.75 -9.31 5.60
C VAL A 71 -20.43 -8.12 6.50
N ILE A 72 -19.49 -7.26 6.08
CA ILE A 72 -19.04 -6.12 6.87
C ILE A 72 -18.52 -4.98 5.97
N PRO A 73 -18.77 -3.70 6.32
CA PRO A 73 -18.12 -2.57 5.66
C PRO A 73 -16.59 -2.65 5.77
N ASN A 74 -15.90 -2.16 4.73
CA ASN A 74 -14.44 -2.04 4.72
C ASN A 74 -14.02 -0.59 4.46
N HIS A 75 -12.71 -0.32 4.51
CA HIS A 75 -12.15 1.02 4.45
C HIS A 75 -11.82 1.52 3.02
N LEU A 76 -12.10 0.73 1.97
CA LEU A 76 -11.80 1.17 0.60
C LEU A 76 -12.68 2.35 0.21
N THR A 77 -12.07 3.40 -0.34
CA THR A 77 -12.77 4.63 -0.77
C THR A 77 -13.36 4.53 -2.17
N GLY A 78 -12.89 3.57 -2.98
CA GLY A 78 -13.22 3.46 -4.41
C GLY A 78 -12.52 4.50 -5.30
N ILE A 79 -11.65 5.34 -4.74
CA ILE A 79 -10.87 6.34 -5.48
C ILE A 79 -9.62 5.67 -6.04
N ASP A 80 -9.29 5.94 -7.30
CA ASP A 80 -8.06 5.47 -7.93
C ASP A 80 -6.84 6.09 -7.21
N PRO A 81 -5.94 5.27 -6.62
CA PRO A 81 -4.75 5.75 -5.91
C PRO A 81 -3.83 6.65 -6.74
N SER A 82 -3.81 6.49 -8.07
CA SER A 82 -2.99 7.33 -8.94
C SER A 82 -3.49 8.77 -9.05
N THR A 83 -4.76 9.02 -8.73
CA THR A 83 -5.39 10.34 -8.84
C THR A 83 -5.18 11.23 -7.61
N VAL A 84 -4.61 10.68 -6.53
CA VAL A 84 -4.39 11.41 -5.26
C VAL A 84 -2.93 11.81 -5.06
N VAL A 85 -2.08 11.58 -6.05
CA VAL A 85 -0.64 11.90 -6.04
C VAL A 85 -0.31 12.80 -7.23
N ASP A 86 0.82 13.50 -7.17
CA ASP A 86 1.28 14.27 -8.33
C ASP A 86 1.54 13.33 -9.53
N PRO A 87 1.07 13.66 -10.75
CA PRO A 87 1.23 12.79 -11.93
C PRO A 87 2.66 12.42 -12.28
N THR A 88 3.65 13.17 -11.80
CA THR A 88 5.08 12.88 -12.00
C THR A 88 5.62 11.80 -11.05
N GLU A 89 4.82 11.36 -10.08
CA GLU A 89 5.19 10.39 -9.03
C GLU A 89 4.52 9.01 -9.19
N ILE A 90 3.77 8.80 -10.29
CA ILE A 90 3.07 7.54 -10.61
C ILE A 90 4.03 6.53 -11.24
#